data_AF-A0A2H9NT69-F1
#
_entry.id   AF-A0A2H9NT69-F1
#
_cell.length_a   1.000
_cell.length_b   1.000
_cell.length_c   1.000
_cell.angle_alpha   90.00
_cell.angle_beta   90.00
_cell.angle_gamma   90.00
#
_symmetry.space_group_name_H-M   'P 1'
#
loop_
_entity.id
_entity.type
_entity.pdbx_description
1 polymer ?
#
loop_
_entity_poly.entity_id
_entity_poly.type
_entity_poly.pdbx_seq_one_letter_code
_entity_poly.pdbx_strand_id
1 'polypeptide(L)'
;MKKRNISVALECFVKKDGKYLMLHRNPNKRLMPGVWMAPGGHIEFFEGLFEAARREIMEETGLKIKNLKIKANGVGYLKDLDEELYFYFLTADYDEGELMQNPEDGELAWLHPQEIFKLDNLLAELHEVLPHVFNDDDKVISYKVAYEKGNEMSYLEIENS
;
A
#
# COMPACT_ATOMS: atom_id res chain seq x y z
N MET A 1 23.61 17.08 -11.06
CA MET A 1 22.51 16.43 -10.31
C MET A 1 22.92 14.99 -10.01
N LYS A 2 22.76 14.50 -8.77
CA LYS A 2 23.01 13.09 -8.42
C LYS A 2 21.97 12.23 -9.18
N LYS A 3 22.40 11.13 -9.80
CA LYS A 3 21.47 10.14 -10.36
C LYS A 3 20.72 9.50 -9.18
N ARG A 4 19.40 9.60 -9.16
CA ARG A 4 18.53 9.06 -8.11
C ARG A 4 18.08 7.66 -8.51
N ASN A 5 18.05 6.72 -7.57
CA ASN A 5 17.42 5.41 -7.76
C ASN A 5 15.97 5.54 -7.29
N ILE A 6 15.04 5.60 -8.24
CA ILE A 6 13.63 5.89 -7.97
C ILE A 6 12.76 4.74 -8.45
N SER A 7 11.97 4.21 -7.53
CA SER A 7 10.87 3.30 -7.82
C SER A 7 9.54 4.03 -7.60
N VAL A 8 8.50 3.64 -8.35
CA VAL A 8 7.13 4.14 -8.16
C VAL A 8 6.22 2.95 -7.91
N ALA A 9 5.40 3.01 -6.87
CA ALA A 9 4.52 1.92 -6.50
C ALA A 9 3.23 2.43 -5.86
N LEU A 10 2.30 1.52 -5.64
CA LEU A 10 1.02 1.79 -5.00
C LEU A 10 0.59 0.64 -4.09
N GLU A 11 -0.30 0.98 -3.18
CA GLU A 11 -1.12 0.06 -2.41
C GLU A 11 -2.59 0.43 -2.57
N CYS A 12 -3.46 -0.57 -2.68
CA CYS A 12 -4.88 -0.36 -2.86
C CYS A 12 -5.70 -1.08 -1.78
N PHE A 13 -6.29 -0.28 -0.90
CA PHE A 13 -7.23 -0.73 0.12
C PHE A 13 -8.60 -1.04 -0.50
N VAL A 14 -8.78 -2.30 -0.92
CA VAL A 14 -10.05 -2.78 -1.48
C VAL A 14 -11.07 -2.93 -0.37
N LYS A 15 -12.24 -2.29 -0.50
CA LYS A 15 -13.34 -2.29 0.48
C LYS A 15 -14.42 -3.28 0.08
N LYS A 16 -14.83 -4.14 1.02
CA LYS A 16 -15.96 -5.07 0.86
C LYS A 16 -16.63 -5.32 2.21
N ASP A 17 -17.94 -5.13 2.31
CA ASP A 17 -18.74 -5.42 3.52
C ASP A 17 -18.17 -4.81 4.82
N GLY A 18 -17.67 -3.57 4.74
CA GLY A 18 -17.07 -2.85 5.87
C GLY A 18 -15.68 -3.38 6.31
N LYS A 19 -15.06 -4.22 5.48
CA LYS A 19 -13.69 -4.73 5.63
C LYS A 19 -12.80 -4.20 4.52
N TYR A 20 -11.50 -4.28 4.77
CA TYR A 20 -10.46 -4.00 3.80
C TYR A 20 -9.61 -5.24 3.57
N LEU A 21 -9.20 -5.44 2.32
CA LEU A 21 -8.26 -6.50 1.98
C LEU A 21 -6.85 -6.11 2.39
N MET A 22 -6.21 -6.97 3.17
CA MET A 22 -4.84 -6.83 3.64
C MET A 22 -4.00 -8.01 3.15
N LEU A 23 -2.71 -7.74 2.94
CA LEU A 23 -1.67 -8.69 2.60
C LEU A 23 -0.68 -8.78 3.76
N HIS A 24 -0.46 -9.98 4.28
CA HIS A 24 0.68 -10.30 5.13
C HIS A 24 1.82 -10.79 4.26
N ARG A 25 2.79 -9.92 4.01
CA ARG A 25 3.82 -10.15 2.99
C ARG A 25 4.68 -11.36 3.33
N ASN A 26 4.97 -12.18 2.33
CA ASN A 26 5.76 -13.40 2.48
C ASN A 26 7.13 -13.08 3.13
N PRO A 27 7.52 -13.79 4.22
CA PRO A 27 8.77 -13.53 4.94
C PRO A 27 10.05 -13.67 4.12
N ASN A 28 9.99 -14.32 2.96
CA ASN A 28 11.12 -14.46 2.05
C ASN A 28 11.28 -13.29 1.05
N LYS A 29 10.39 -12.30 1.07
CA LYS A 29 10.50 -11.12 0.20
C LYS A 29 11.67 -10.23 0.64
N ARG A 30 12.35 -9.64 -0.34
CA ARG A 30 13.47 -8.71 -0.11
C ARG A 30 13.02 -7.44 0.61
N LEU A 31 11.88 -6.89 0.21
CA LEU A 31 11.32 -5.66 0.76
C LEU A 31 10.14 -5.99 1.68
N MET A 32 10.15 -5.39 2.88
CA MET A 32 9.08 -5.48 3.88
C MET A 32 8.63 -6.93 4.23
N PRO A 33 9.55 -7.88 4.49
CA PRO A 33 9.17 -9.26 4.81
C PRO A 33 8.33 -9.35 6.09
N GLY A 34 7.22 -10.08 6.05
CA GLY A 34 6.33 -10.28 7.20
C GLY A 34 5.56 -9.04 7.64
N VAL A 35 5.57 -7.97 6.84
CA VAL A 35 4.82 -6.74 7.12
C VAL A 35 3.40 -6.87 6.60
N TRP A 36 2.44 -6.36 7.37
CA TRP A 36 1.06 -6.20 6.93
C TRP A 36 0.87 -4.89 6.18
N MET A 37 0.28 -4.95 5.01
CA MET A 37 0.01 -3.80 4.15
C MET A 37 -1.19 -4.08 3.23
N ALA A 38 -1.63 -3.13 2.42
CA ALA A 38 -2.60 -3.47 1.37
C ALA A 38 -1.90 -4.18 0.20
N PRO A 39 -2.63 -4.94 -0.65
CA PRO A 39 -2.06 -5.46 -1.89
C PRO A 39 -1.74 -4.33 -2.87
N GLY A 40 -0.78 -4.56 -3.76
CA GLY A 40 -0.28 -3.57 -4.71
C GLY A 40 1.17 -3.80 -5.10
N GLY A 41 1.68 -2.96 -6.00
CA GLY A 41 3.00 -3.17 -6.57
C GLY A 41 3.52 -1.97 -7.36
N HIS A 42 4.47 -2.24 -8.24
CA HIS A 42 5.15 -1.21 -9.00
C HIS A 42 4.28 -0.68 -10.13
N ILE A 43 4.43 0.62 -10.42
CA ILE A 43 3.87 1.20 -11.65
C ILE A 43 4.86 0.96 -12.77
N GLU A 44 4.42 0.27 -13.82
CA GLU A 44 5.26 -0.06 -14.97
C GLU A 44 5.56 1.17 -15.84
N PHE A 45 6.52 1.01 -16.77
CA PHE A 45 6.86 2.06 -17.71
C PHE A 45 5.65 2.44 -18.58
N PHE A 46 5.27 3.72 -18.53
CA PHE A 46 4.14 4.28 -19.28
C PHE A 46 2.76 3.74 -18.84
N GLU A 47 2.66 3.22 -17.62
CA GLU A 47 1.41 2.76 -17.02
C GLU A 47 0.72 3.88 -16.21
N GLY A 48 -0.60 4.00 -16.33
CA GLY A 48 -1.38 4.93 -15.50
C GLY A 48 -1.56 4.40 -14.06
N LEU A 49 -1.63 5.28 -13.06
CA LEU A 49 -1.80 4.86 -11.65
C LEU A 49 -3.00 3.92 -11.43
N PHE A 50 -4.13 4.26 -12.04
CA PHE A 50 -5.37 3.47 -11.95
C PHE A 50 -5.32 2.20 -12.80
N GLU A 51 -4.54 2.20 -13.88
CA GLU A 51 -4.28 1.01 -14.68
C GLU A 51 -3.46 0.01 -13.85
N ALA A 52 -2.33 0.47 -13.28
CA ALA A 52 -1.49 -0.29 -12.36
C ALA A 52 -2.30 -0.88 -11.20
N ALA A 53 -3.13 -0.06 -10.53
CA ALA A 53 -3.93 -0.55 -9.40
C ALA A 53 -4.89 -1.68 -9.79
N ARG A 54 -5.48 -1.65 -11.00
CA ARG A 54 -6.35 -2.74 -11.46
C ARG A 54 -5.55 -3.99 -11.82
N ARG A 55 -4.40 -3.82 -12.47
CA ARG A 55 -3.49 -4.93 -12.83
C ARG A 55 -2.97 -5.63 -11.57
N GLU A 56 -2.33 -4.88 -10.68
CA GLU A 56 -1.74 -5.41 -9.44
C GLU A 56 -2.78 -6.12 -8.57
N ILE A 57 -3.95 -5.50 -8.34
CA ILE A 57 -4.99 -6.16 -7.53
C ILE A 57 -5.51 -7.44 -8.20
N MET A 58 -5.67 -7.44 -9.53
CA MET A 58 -6.06 -8.67 -10.23
C MET A 58 -4.98 -9.75 -10.11
N GLU A 59 -3.71 -9.40 -10.34
CA GLU A 59 -2.58 -10.33 -10.33
C GLU A 59 -2.32 -10.93 -8.94
N GLU A 60 -2.31 -10.11 -7.88
CA GLU A 60 -2.00 -10.57 -6.53
C GLU A 60 -3.20 -11.25 -5.83
N THR A 61 -4.43 -10.87 -6.18
CA THR A 61 -5.61 -11.23 -5.37
C THR A 61 -6.72 -11.95 -6.13
N GLY A 62 -6.71 -11.91 -7.47
CA GLY A 62 -7.78 -12.45 -8.31
C GLY A 62 -9.05 -11.58 -8.38
N LEU A 63 -9.01 -10.37 -7.82
CA LEU A 63 -10.19 -9.51 -7.69
C LEU A 63 -10.23 -8.40 -8.74
N LYS A 64 -11.44 -8.01 -9.14
CA LYS A 64 -11.70 -6.76 -9.86
C LYS A 64 -12.21 -5.70 -8.90
N ILE A 65 -11.85 -4.46 -9.21
CA ILE A 65 -12.13 -3.28 -8.40
C ILE A 65 -12.73 -2.15 -9.22
N LYS A 66 -13.49 -1.29 -8.54
CA LYS A 66 -14.13 -0.10 -9.12
C LYS A 66 -14.06 1.08 -8.14
N ASN A 67 -14.51 2.25 -8.59
CA ASN A 67 -14.59 3.47 -7.78
C ASN A 67 -13.26 3.85 -7.09
N LEU A 68 -12.14 3.74 -7.82
CA LEU A 68 -10.81 4.02 -7.27
C LEU A 68 -10.70 5.50 -6.87
N LYS A 69 -10.11 5.74 -5.70
CA LYS A 69 -9.76 7.08 -5.20
C LYS A 69 -8.32 7.08 -4.69
N ILE A 70 -7.61 8.18 -4.92
CA ILE A 70 -6.32 8.43 -4.29
C ILE A 70 -6.59 9.00 -2.90
N LYS A 71 -5.93 8.48 -1.87
CA LYS A 71 -6.07 8.96 -0.49
C LYS A 71 -4.79 9.57 0.06
N ALA A 72 -3.64 9.09 -0.40
CA ALA A 72 -2.36 9.72 -0.10
C ALA A 72 -1.34 9.51 -1.22
N ASN A 73 -0.41 10.45 -1.32
CA ASN A 73 0.83 10.31 -2.08
C ASN A 73 2.01 10.55 -1.15
N GLY A 74 3.09 9.82 -1.31
CA GLY A 74 4.25 10.01 -0.44
C GLY A 74 5.57 9.72 -1.13
N VAL A 75 6.62 10.13 -0.44
CA VAL A 75 8.00 9.81 -0.78
C VAL A 75 8.63 9.07 0.38
N GLY A 76 9.05 7.83 0.13
CA GLY A 76 9.82 7.01 1.04
C GLY A 76 11.31 7.03 0.69
N TYR A 77 12.17 6.95 1.71
CA TYR A 77 13.60 6.70 1.53
C TYR A 77 14.02 5.45 2.31
N LEU A 78 14.46 4.42 1.60
CA LEU A 78 15.03 3.20 2.16
C LEU A 78 16.54 3.39 2.32
N LYS A 79 16.99 3.79 3.51
CA LYS A 79 18.38 4.23 3.74
C LYS A 79 19.40 3.11 3.50
N ASP A 80 19.09 1.88 3.92
CA ASP A 80 19.96 0.72 3.73
C ASP A 80 20.16 0.35 2.25
N LEU A 81 19.23 0.74 1.38
CA LEU A 81 19.27 0.48 -0.06
C LEU A 81 19.72 1.69 -0.91
N ASP A 82 19.84 2.88 -0.32
CA ASP A 82 19.97 4.18 -1.02
C ASP A 82 18.92 4.32 -2.15
N GLU A 83 17.66 3.98 -1.85
CA GLU A 83 16.55 3.97 -2.81
C GLU A 83 15.40 4.87 -2.35
N GLU A 84 14.90 5.70 -3.28
CA GLU A 84 13.70 6.51 -3.08
C GLU A 84 12.48 5.83 -3.72
N LEU A 85 11.37 5.83 -2.99
CA LEU A 85 10.11 5.26 -3.41
C LEU A 85 9.07 6.38 -3.50
N TYR A 86 8.47 6.58 -4.67
CA TYR A 86 7.24 7.36 -4.79
C TYR A 86 6.07 6.40 -4.62
N PHE A 87 5.19 6.70 -3.67
CA PHE A 87 4.15 5.78 -3.26
C PHE A 87 2.78 6.41 -3.27
N TYR A 88 1.76 5.62 -3.62
CA TYR A 88 0.37 6.04 -3.59
C TYR A 88 -0.44 5.07 -2.75
N PHE A 89 -1.28 5.60 -1.85
CA PHE A 89 -2.31 4.82 -1.19
C PHE A 89 -3.66 5.14 -1.83
N LEU A 90 -4.33 4.09 -2.32
CA LEU A 90 -5.62 4.16 -2.95
C LEU A 90 -6.66 3.42 -2.14
N THR A 91 -7.92 3.78 -2.31
CA THR A 91 -9.06 2.94 -1.96
C THR A 91 -9.81 2.54 -3.22
N ALA A 92 -10.44 1.38 -3.20
CA ALA A 92 -11.35 0.95 -4.25
C ALA A 92 -12.47 0.10 -3.65
N ASP A 93 -13.62 0.07 -4.32
CA ASP A 93 -14.68 -0.87 -3.96
C ASP A 93 -14.42 -2.21 -4.65
N TYR A 94 -14.64 -3.31 -3.93
CA TYR A 94 -14.74 -4.63 -4.54
C TYR A 94 -15.83 -4.64 -5.62
N ASP A 95 -15.54 -5.25 -6.76
CA ASP A 95 -16.49 -5.43 -7.85
C ASP A 95 -16.90 -6.90 -8.02
N GLU A 96 -15.95 -7.73 -8.43
CA GLU A 96 -16.16 -9.16 -8.69
C GLU A 96 -14.86 -9.96 -8.53
N GLY A 97 -14.96 -11.28 -8.65
CA GLY A 97 -13.83 -12.21 -8.53
C GLY A 97 -13.84 -13.01 -7.23
N GLU A 98 -13.01 -14.04 -7.19
CA GLU A 98 -12.81 -14.88 -6.01
C GLU A 98 -11.41 -14.65 -5.46
N LEU A 99 -11.30 -14.56 -4.14
CA LEU A 99 -10.02 -14.31 -3.50
C LEU A 99 -9.06 -15.47 -3.77
N MET A 100 -7.86 -15.13 -4.26
CA MET A 100 -6.80 -16.08 -4.55
C MET A 100 -6.42 -16.87 -3.30
N GLN A 101 -6.34 -18.20 -3.44
CA GLN A 101 -6.11 -19.11 -2.31
C GLN A 101 -4.63 -19.28 -1.96
N ASN A 102 -3.71 -19.13 -2.91
CA ASN A 102 -2.27 -19.32 -2.70
C ASN A 102 -1.47 -18.21 -3.41
N PRO A 103 -1.50 -16.97 -2.88
CA PRO A 103 -0.74 -15.86 -3.45
C PRO A 103 0.76 -16.09 -3.23
N GLU A 104 1.58 -15.77 -4.22
CA GLU A 104 3.05 -15.86 -4.06
C GLU A 104 3.58 -14.79 -3.09
N ASP A 105 2.91 -13.64 -3.05
CA ASP A 105 3.33 -12.46 -2.30
C ASP A 105 3.00 -12.50 -0.81
N GLY A 106 2.16 -13.43 -0.35
CA GLY A 106 1.81 -13.56 1.05
C GLY A 106 0.41 -14.10 1.31
N GLU A 107 -0.07 -13.91 2.53
CA GLU A 107 -1.42 -14.32 2.94
C GLU A 107 -2.39 -13.13 2.82
N LEU A 108 -3.56 -13.37 2.22
CA LEU A 108 -4.60 -12.36 2.05
C LEU A 108 -5.70 -12.50 3.12
N ALA A 109 -6.10 -11.40 3.73
CA ALA A 109 -7.14 -11.38 4.75
C ALA A 109 -8.08 -10.18 4.64
N TRP A 110 -9.38 -10.42 4.78
CA TRP A 110 -10.39 -9.36 4.92
C TRP A 110 -10.53 -8.97 6.39
N LEU A 111 -10.11 -7.75 6.73
CA LEU A 111 -10.08 -7.26 8.12
C LEU A 111 -10.93 -6.00 8.27
N HIS A 112 -11.61 -5.87 9.41
CA HIS A 112 -12.23 -4.60 9.78
C HIS A 112 -11.15 -3.57 10.16
N PRO A 113 -11.42 -2.26 9.99
CA PRO A 113 -10.48 -1.20 10.38
C PRO A 113 -9.89 -1.36 11.78
N GLN A 114 -10.72 -1.73 12.75
CA GLN A 114 -10.31 -1.92 14.15
C GLN A 114 -9.35 -3.11 14.37
N GLU A 115 -9.37 -4.10 13.48
CA GLU A 115 -8.45 -5.24 13.50
C GLU A 115 -7.11 -4.83 12.88
N ILE A 116 -7.14 -4.04 11.81
CA ILE A 116 -5.93 -3.54 11.12
C ILE A 116 -5.06 -2.70 12.06
N PHE A 117 -5.67 -1.80 12.85
CA PHE A 117 -4.94 -1.00 13.84
C PHE A 117 -4.29 -1.80 14.98
N LYS A 118 -4.59 -3.10 15.11
CA LYS A 118 -4.04 -3.98 16.15
C LYS A 118 -2.97 -4.95 15.62
N LEU A 119 -2.61 -4.87 14.34
CA LEU A 119 -1.58 -5.73 13.76
C LEU A 119 -0.20 -5.31 14.28
N ASP A 120 0.55 -6.27 14.85
CA ASP A 120 1.85 -6.01 15.50
C ASP A 120 2.95 -5.53 14.53
N ASN A 121 2.85 -5.86 13.24
CA ASN A 121 3.82 -5.49 12.21
C ASN A 121 3.14 -4.87 10.98
N LEU A 122 2.24 -3.90 11.22
CA LEU A 122 1.68 -3.06 10.18
C LEU A 122 2.77 -2.17 9.57
N LEU A 123 2.72 -1.93 8.26
CA LEU A 123 3.57 -0.96 7.58
C LEU A 123 3.52 0.38 8.34
N ALA A 124 4.67 0.90 8.78
CA ALA A 124 4.75 1.82 9.90
C ALA A 124 3.99 3.15 9.69
N GLU A 125 4.04 3.74 8.50
CA GLU A 125 3.32 4.97 8.17
C GLU A 125 1.80 4.78 8.12
N LEU A 126 1.31 3.55 7.97
CA LEU A 126 -0.14 3.29 7.97
C LEU A 126 -0.81 3.64 9.30
N HIS A 127 -0.09 3.66 10.43
CA HIS A 127 -0.66 4.14 11.69
C HIS A 127 -1.18 5.58 11.61
N GLU A 128 -0.50 6.44 10.85
CA GLU A 128 -0.88 7.85 10.67
C GLU A 128 -1.70 8.07 9.39
N VAL A 129 -1.51 7.23 8.37
CA VAL A 129 -2.18 7.39 7.06
C VAL A 129 -3.58 6.74 7.04
N LEU A 130 -3.79 5.62 7.73
CA LEU A 130 -5.08 4.90 7.70
C LEU A 130 -6.30 5.71 8.16
N PRO A 131 -6.21 6.60 9.18
CA PRO A 131 -7.33 7.48 9.52
C PRO A 131 -7.83 8.31 8.33
N HIS A 132 -6.95 8.69 7.42
CA HIS A 132 -7.30 9.39 6.19
C HIS A 132 -7.85 8.45 5.13
N VAL A 133 -7.26 7.26 4.97
CA VAL A 133 -7.70 6.22 4.02
C VAL A 133 -9.12 5.76 4.33
N PHE A 134 -9.45 5.53 5.60
CA PHE A 134 -10.76 5.04 6.03
C PHE A 134 -11.82 6.13 6.15
N ASN A 135 -11.45 7.41 6.01
CA ASN A 135 -12.41 8.49 5.94
C ASN A 135 -13.03 8.56 4.53
N ASP A 136 -14.36 8.67 4.46
CA ASP A 136 -15.10 8.72 3.20
C ASP A 136 -15.03 10.12 2.52
N ASP A 137 -14.22 11.05 3.03
CA ASP A 137 -13.94 12.32 2.37
C ASP A 137 -13.06 12.18 1.11
N ASP A 138 -12.99 13.25 0.33
CA ASP A 138 -12.13 13.33 -0.86
C ASP A 138 -10.78 14.01 -0.56
N LYS A 139 -10.39 14.10 0.72
CA LYS A 139 -9.10 14.70 1.09
C LYS A 139 -7.98 13.76 0.70
N VAL A 140 -6.96 14.33 0.04
CA VAL A 140 -5.69 13.68 -0.25
C VAL A 140 -4.61 14.32 0.62
N ILE A 141 -3.80 13.50 1.27
CA ILE A 141 -2.63 13.95 2.04
C ILE A 141 -1.33 13.64 1.30
N SER A 142 -0.32 14.47 1.52
CA SER A 142 1.06 14.17 1.14
C SER A 142 1.85 13.71 2.37
N TYR A 143 2.91 12.93 2.20
CA TYR A 143 3.82 12.60 3.30
C TYR A 143 5.25 12.31 2.84
N LYS A 144 6.18 12.39 3.78
CA LYS A 144 7.57 11.91 3.63
C LYS A 144 7.90 10.91 4.73
N VAL A 145 8.49 9.78 4.36
CA VAL A 145 8.90 8.73 5.29
C VAL A 145 10.33 8.29 5.01
N ALA A 146 11.07 7.87 6.04
CA ALA A 146 12.37 7.24 5.87
C ALA A 146 12.55 6.03 6.79
N TYR A 147 13.15 4.98 6.27
CA TYR A 147 13.40 3.72 6.96
C TYR A 147 14.89 3.51 7.16
N GLU A 148 15.31 3.05 8.35
CA GLU A 148 16.68 2.59 8.54
C GLU A 148 16.90 1.27 7.81
N LYS A 149 16.03 0.29 8.04
CA LYS A 149 16.05 -1.03 7.40
C LYS A 149 14.71 -1.73 7.59
N GLY A 150 14.17 -2.33 6.52
CA GLY A 150 12.85 -2.97 6.59
C GLY A 150 11.79 -1.99 7.09
N ASN A 151 10.88 -2.45 7.96
CA ASN A 151 9.80 -1.64 8.52
C ASN A 151 10.24 -0.74 9.71
N GLU A 152 11.55 -0.58 9.95
CA GLU A 152 12.07 0.30 11.00
C GLU A 152 12.05 1.77 10.53
N MET A 153 10.92 2.43 10.79
CA MET A 153 10.71 3.83 10.43
C MET A 153 11.50 4.77 11.34
N SER A 154 12.29 5.67 10.72
CA SER A 154 13.15 6.66 11.39
C SER A 154 12.64 8.10 11.28
N TYR A 155 11.75 8.36 10.32
CA TYR A 155 11.19 9.67 10.05
C TYR A 155 9.82 9.52 9.40
N LEU A 156 8.87 10.35 9.81
CA LEU A 156 7.58 10.53 9.16
C LEU A 156 7.13 11.99 9.31
N GLU A 157 6.64 12.55 8.22
CA GLU A 157 6.03 13.88 8.18
C GLU A 157 4.78 13.82 7.31
N ILE A 158 3.62 14.09 7.89
CA ILE A 158 2.36 14.25 7.16
C ILE A 158 2.22 15.71 6.73
N GLU A 159 2.08 15.92 5.43
CA GLU A 159 1.91 17.22 4.79
C GLU A 159 0.44 17.40 4.43
N ASN A 160 -0.28 18.12 5.30
CA ASN A 160 -1.67 18.48 5.06
C ASN A 160 -1.75 19.68 4.09
N SER A 161 -2.69 19.60 3.15
CA SER A 161 -3.14 20.73 2.33
C SER A 161 -4.03 21.70 3.10
#